data_AF-A0AAV3WHC0-F1
#
_entry.id   AF-A0AAV3WHC0-F1
#
_cell.length_a   1.000
_cell.length_b   1.000
_cell.length_c   1.000
_cell.angle_alpha   90.00
_cell.angle_beta   90.00
_cell.angle_gamma   90.00
#
_symmetry.space_group_name_H-M   'P 1'
#
loop_
_entity.id
_entity.type
_entity.pdbx_description
1 polymer ?
#
loop_
_entity_poly.entity_id
_entity_poly.type
_entity_poly.pdbx_seq_one_letter_code
_entity_poly.pdbx_strand_id
1 'polypeptide(L)'
;MSITNSRQLAEVQDAQSLTSSMAKPNISYLFSKIVQWPHLLELFVGGNLLAMLLALAEAQSWSNLVFEHVLGYMLYINWVLLSFAALMQYGQKKLQNLGLGMTLLSGFFLLQIIVLVTTLSLNILIFFGANFSFNGLTSAILWNDVALHLGYGLLLGSFCFRYLYLREQWFRQQNSELNARVQAMQARIHPHFLFNSLNNVICLIAIDPDKAEQMLLNLSRLFRASF
;
A
#
# COMPACT_ATOMS: atom_id res chain seq x y z
N MET A 1 -29.94 22.92 -34.39
CA MET A 1 -29.97 21.57 -33.78
C MET A 1 -28.63 21.16 -33.15
N SER A 2 -27.78 22.08 -32.67
CA SER A 2 -26.41 21.73 -32.24
C SER A 2 -25.93 22.53 -31.02
N ILE A 3 -26.64 22.38 -29.90
CA ILE A 3 -26.21 22.91 -28.58
C ILE A 3 -26.42 21.85 -27.47
N THR A 4 -27.25 20.82 -27.73
CA THR A 4 -27.51 19.72 -26.80
C THR A 4 -26.38 18.69 -26.75
N ASN A 5 -25.61 18.53 -27.83
CA ASN A 5 -24.57 17.49 -27.92
C ASN A 5 -23.27 17.88 -27.17
N SER A 6 -22.90 19.16 -27.13
CA SER A 6 -21.69 19.64 -26.45
C SER A 6 -21.79 19.56 -24.92
N ARG A 7 -22.99 19.74 -24.36
CA ARG A 7 -23.25 19.55 -22.92
C ARG A 7 -23.18 18.07 -22.52
N GLN A 8 -23.70 17.18 -23.36
CA GLN A 8 -23.59 15.73 -23.16
C GLN A 8 -22.15 15.24 -23.32
N LEU A 9 -21.38 15.79 -24.26
CA LEU A 9 -19.95 15.48 -24.41
C LEU A 9 -19.13 15.95 -23.20
N ALA A 10 -19.44 17.12 -22.64
CA ALA A 10 -18.81 17.62 -21.42
C ALA A 10 -19.19 16.80 -20.17
N GLU A 11 -20.46 16.43 -20.00
CA GLU A 11 -20.89 15.54 -18.90
C GLU A 11 -20.31 14.12 -19.02
N VAL A 12 -20.16 13.60 -20.25
CA VAL A 12 -19.53 12.29 -20.48
C VAL A 12 -18.01 12.36 -20.26
N GLN A 13 -17.34 13.47 -20.60
CA GLN A 13 -15.92 13.68 -20.29
C GLN A 13 -15.67 13.92 -18.80
N ASP A 14 -16.55 14.62 -18.09
CA ASP A 14 -16.49 14.76 -16.63
C ASP A 14 -16.80 13.45 -15.91
N ALA A 15 -17.74 12.64 -16.41
CA ALA A 15 -17.97 11.29 -15.91
C ALA A 15 -16.79 10.34 -16.21
N GLN A 16 -16.12 10.51 -17.35
CA GLN A 16 -14.91 9.75 -17.71
C GLN A 16 -13.68 10.17 -16.91
N SER A 17 -13.54 11.46 -16.57
CA SER A 17 -12.47 11.93 -15.68
C SER A 17 -12.67 11.44 -14.25
N LEU A 18 -13.91 11.45 -13.75
CA LEU A 18 -14.31 10.88 -12.44
C LEU A 18 -14.09 9.36 -12.37
N THR A 19 -14.35 8.62 -13.45
CA THR A 19 -14.12 7.16 -13.49
C THR A 19 -12.65 6.80 -13.72
N SER A 20 -11.87 7.62 -14.42
CA SER A 20 -10.42 7.43 -14.59
C SER A 20 -9.59 7.66 -13.32
N SER A 21 -10.14 8.40 -12.35
CA SER A 21 -9.54 8.62 -11.02
C SER A 21 -9.69 7.42 -10.07
N MET A 22 -10.38 6.35 -10.47
CA MET A 22 -10.23 5.07 -9.79
C MET A 22 -8.90 4.45 -10.20
N ALA A 23 -7.80 5.06 -9.75
CA ALA A 23 -6.48 4.49 -9.82
C ALA A 23 -6.59 3.06 -9.27
N LYS A 24 -6.49 2.06 -10.17
CA LYS A 24 -6.38 0.66 -9.76
C LYS A 24 -5.30 0.64 -8.68
N PRO A 25 -5.58 0.10 -7.48
CA PRO A 25 -4.60 0.04 -6.41
C PRO A 25 -3.36 -0.57 -7.03
N ASN A 26 -2.28 0.21 -7.08
CA ASN A 26 -1.05 -0.28 -7.66
C ASN A 26 -0.43 -1.17 -6.58
N ILE A 27 -0.88 -2.41 -6.55
CA ILE A 27 -0.53 -3.43 -5.56
C ILE A 27 1.00 -3.59 -5.51
N SER A 28 1.66 -3.47 -6.66
CA SER A 28 3.10 -3.31 -6.81
C SER A 28 3.70 -2.22 -5.93
N TYR A 29 3.04 -1.07 -5.86
CA TYR A 29 3.46 0.07 -5.05
C TYR A 29 3.27 -0.20 -3.55
N LEU A 30 2.20 -0.88 -3.13
CA LEU A 30 1.99 -1.23 -1.72
C LEU A 30 3.11 -2.13 -1.18
N PHE A 31 3.48 -3.18 -1.91
CA PHE A 31 4.47 -4.18 -1.48
C PHE A 31 5.92 -3.72 -1.66
N SER A 32 6.26 -3.01 -2.74
CA SER A 32 7.62 -2.42 -2.84
C SER A 32 7.88 -1.41 -1.74
N LYS A 33 6.82 -0.72 -1.28
CA LYS A 33 6.90 0.26 -0.20
C LYS A 33 6.85 -0.38 1.19
N ILE A 34 6.43 -1.64 1.35
CA ILE A 34 6.64 -2.42 2.59
C ILE A 34 8.12 -2.62 2.84
N VAL A 35 8.87 -2.96 1.78
CA VAL A 35 10.32 -3.26 1.86
C VAL A 35 11.16 -2.00 2.04
N GLN A 36 10.53 -0.82 2.06
CA GLN A 36 11.23 0.39 2.46
C GLN A 36 11.55 0.35 3.96
N TRP A 37 12.81 0.64 4.27
CA TRP A 37 13.38 0.66 5.61
C TRP A 37 12.47 1.15 6.75
N PRO A 38 11.78 2.31 6.65
CA PRO A 38 10.93 2.78 7.76
C PRO A 38 9.74 1.87 8.04
N HIS A 39 9.14 1.28 7.00
CA HIS A 39 7.96 0.41 7.14
C HIS A 39 8.34 -1.01 7.55
N LEU A 40 9.49 -1.50 7.09
CA LEU A 40 10.04 -2.76 7.59
C LEU A 40 10.31 -2.68 9.10
N LEU A 41 10.88 -1.57 9.58
CA LEU A 41 11.14 -1.37 11.01
C LEU A 41 9.86 -1.38 11.84
N GLU A 42 8.80 -0.71 11.38
CA GLU A 42 7.52 -0.69 12.08
C GLU A 42 6.90 -2.09 12.18
N LEU A 43 6.96 -2.86 11.08
CA LEU A 43 6.51 -4.26 11.07
C LEU A 43 7.38 -5.14 11.97
N PHE A 44 8.68 -4.91 12.01
CA PHE A 44 9.63 -5.62 12.86
C PHE A 44 9.34 -5.34 14.35
N VAL A 45 9.12 -4.08 14.71
CA VAL A 45 8.76 -3.68 16.09
C VAL A 45 7.44 -4.33 16.50
N GLY A 46 6.41 -4.29 15.64
CA GLY A 46 5.14 -4.96 15.89
C GLY A 46 5.29 -6.48 16.03
N GLY A 47 6.12 -7.10 15.18
CA GLY A 47 6.44 -8.53 15.24
C GLY A 47 7.17 -8.93 16.52
N ASN A 48 8.16 -8.15 16.97
CA ASN A 48 8.88 -8.41 18.21
C ASN A 48 7.99 -8.20 19.44
N LEU A 49 7.07 -7.22 19.40
CA LEU A 49 6.08 -7.03 20.46
C LEU A 49 5.12 -8.21 20.54
N LEU A 50 4.70 -8.75 19.38
CA LEU A 50 3.93 -10.00 19.33
C LEU A 50 4.75 -11.19 19.85
N ALA A 51 6.03 -11.32 19.48
CA ALA A 51 6.93 -12.36 20.00
C ALA A 51 6.99 -12.35 21.53
N MET A 52 7.15 -11.15 22.10
CA MET A 52 7.19 -10.92 23.54
C MET A 52 5.86 -11.32 24.20
N LEU A 53 4.72 -10.96 23.60
CA LEU A 53 3.40 -11.34 24.09
C LEU A 53 3.17 -12.85 24.06
N LEU A 54 3.60 -13.53 23.00
CA LEU A 54 3.50 -14.98 22.87
C LEU A 54 4.38 -15.69 23.91
N ALA A 55 5.63 -15.26 24.05
CA ALA A 55 6.55 -15.82 25.04
C ALA A 55 6.03 -15.63 26.47
N LEU A 56 5.43 -14.47 26.76
CA LEU A 56 4.80 -14.22 28.06
C LEU A 56 3.53 -15.07 28.26
N ALA A 57 2.73 -15.26 27.22
CA ALA A 57 1.53 -16.09 27.27
C ALA A 57 1.86 -17.56 27.58
N GLU A 58 2.95 -18.07 27.01
CA GLU A 58 3.42 -19.44 27.27
C GLU A 58 4.08 -19.59 28.64
N ALA A 59 4.86 -18.58 29.08
CA ALA A 59 5.48 -18.59 30.40
C ALA A 59 4.48 -18.49 31.57
N GLN A 60 3.23 -18.06 31.31
CA GLN A 60 2.13 -17.84 32.28
C GLN A 60 2.42 -16.82 33.40
N SER A 61 3.69 -16.45 33.60
CA SER A 61 4.16 -15.54 34.63
C SER A 61 5.51 -14.95 34.22
N TRP A 62 5.78 -13.72 34.67
CA TRP A 62 7.07 -13.04 34.45
C TRP A 62 8.26 -13.77 35.10
N SER A 63 8.01 -14.53 36.17
CA SER A 63 9.04 -15.30 36.89
C SER A 63 9.51 -16.55 36.13
N ASN A 64 8.69 -17.10 35.24
CA ASN A 64 9.03 -18.28 34.45
C ASN A 64 9.53 -17.90 33.04
N LEU A 65 9.78 -16.61 32.79
CA LEU A 65 10.23 -16.10 31.51
C LEU A 65 11.72 -16.41 31.32
N VAL A 66 12.01 -17.45 30.55
CA VAL A 66 13.37 -17.81 30.19
C VAL A 66 13.82 -17.00 28.98
N PHE A 67 14.95 -16.30 29.12
CA PHE A 67 15.50 -15.45 28.05
C PHE A 67 15.72 -16.22 26.73
N GLU A 68 16.16 -17.47 26.79
CA GLU A 68 16.38 -18.30 25.60
C GLU A 68 15.10 -18.54 24.78
N HIS A 69 13.96 -18.76 25.43
CA HIS A 69 12.69 -18.98 24.74
C HIS A 69 12.21 -17.68 24.06
N VAL A 70 12.32 -16.54 24.75
CA VAL A 70 12.00 -15.22 24.19
C VAL A 70 12.86 -14.92 22.97
N LEU A 71 14.17 -15.16 23.07
CA LEU A 71 15.11 -14.93 21.99
C LEU A 71 14.82 -15.83 20.78
N GLY A 72 14.47 -17.10 21.02
CA GLY A 72 14.02 -18.04 20.01
C GLY A 72 12.80 -17.53 19.24
N TYR A 73 11.77 -17.04 19.96
CA TYR A 73 10.59 -16.46 19.33
C TYR A 73 10.90 -15.20 18.52
N MET A 74 11.73 -14.30 19.04
CA MET A 74 12.14 -13.11 18.31
C MET A 74 12.88 -13.47 17.01
N LEU A 75 13.88 -14.35 17.08
CA LEU A 75 14.62 -14.83 15.91
C LEU A 75 13.70 -15.49 14.88
N TYR A 76 12.78 -16.34 15.35
CA TYR A 76 11.82 -17.02 14.50
C TYR A 76 10.91 -16.05 13.75
N ILE A 77 10.25 -15.12 14.47
CA ILE A 77 9.34 -14.14 13.86
C ILE A 77 10.09 -13.23 12.88
N ASN A 78 11.29 -12.78 13.25
CA ASN A 78 12.12 -11.93 12.41
C ASN A 78 12.55 -12.65 11.12
N TRP A 79 12.93 -13.93 11.20
CA TRP A 79 13.25 -14.76 10.04
C TRP A 79 12.04 -14.95 9.11
N VAL A 80 10.86 -15.25 9.68
CA VAL A 80 9.61 -15.41 8.91
C VAL A 80 9.24 -14.11 8.20
N LEU A 81 9.33 -12.97 8.89
CA LEU A 81 9.05 -11.65 8.30
C LEU A 81 10.00 -11.31 7.15
N LEU A 82 11.30 -11.56 7.31
CA LEU A 82 12.30 -11.34 6.26
C LEU A 82 12.06 -12.24 5.04
N SER A 83 11.81 -13.53 5.29
CA SER A 83 11.52 -14.51 4.22
C SER A 83 10.25 -14.13 3.46
N PHE A 84 9.21 -13.71 4.18
CA PHE A 84 7.95 -13.23 3.60
C PHE A 84 8.18 -11.97 2.74
N ALA A 85 8.89 -10.98 3.27
CA ALA A 85 9.21 -9.76 2.54
C ALA A 85 9.99 -10.04 1.25
N ALA A 86 11.01 -10.91 1.32
CA ALA A 86 11.83 -11.30 0.17
C ALA A 86 11.03 -12.05 -0.90
N LEU A 87 10.24 -13.04 -0.52
CA LEU A 87 9.43 -13.83 -1.46
C LEU A 87 8.30 -13.00 -2.09
N MET A 88 7.69 -12.09 -1.33
CA MET A 88 6.70 -11.15 -1.87
C MET A 88 7.32 -10.20 -2.89
N GLN A 89 8.55 -9.72 -2.66
CA GLN A 89 9.27 -8.89 -3.62
C GLN A 89 9.57 -9.65 -4.92
N TYR A 90 10.00 -10.90 -4.81
CA TYR A 90 10.24 -11.76 -5.99
C TYR A 90 8.95 -12.06 -6.77
N GLY A 91 7.84 -12.30 -6.06
CA GLY A 91 6.52 -12.57 -6.65
C GLY A 91 5.77 -11.35 -7.20
N GLN A 92 6.25 -10.13 -6.90
CA GLN A 92 5.54 -8.87 -7.19
C GLN A 92 5.16 -8.71 -8.67
N LYS A 93 6.05 -9.10 -9.59
CA LYS A 93 5.81 -8.98 -11.05
C LYS A 93 4.64 -9.84 -11.53
N LYS A 94 4.43 -11.00 -10.89
CA LYS A 94 3.31 -11.91 -11.19
C LYS A 94 2.01 -11.49 -10.50
N LEU A 95 2.13 -10.79 -9.36
CA LEU A 95 1.02 -10.33 -8.52
C LEU A 95 0.38 -9.03 -8.99
N GLN A 96 1.03 -8.29 -9.90
CA GLN A 96 0.56 -7.03 -10.48
C GLN A 96 -0.80 -7.12 -11.20
N ASN A 97 -1.11 -8.29 -11.75
CA ASN A 97 -2.33 -8.50 -12.53
C ASN A 97 -3.53 -8.96 -11.69
N LEU A 98 -3.33 -9.24 -10.40
CA LEU A 98 -4.36 -9.75 -9.51
C LEU A 98 -5.04 -8.61 -8.75
N GLY A 99 -6.31 -8.78 -8.39
CA GLY A 99 -7.03 -7.83 -7.54
C GLY A 99 -6.43 -7.73 -6.12
N LEU A 100 -6.78 -6.66 -5.39
CA LEU A 100 -6.25 -6.39 -4.05
C LEU A 100 -6.55 -7.56 -3.08
N GLY A 101 -7.78 -8.08 -3.11
CA GLY A 101 -8.19 -9.22 -2.28
C GLY A 101 -7.43 -10.51 -2.60
N MET A 102 -7.28 -10.87 -3.88
CA MET A 102 -6.53 -12.08 -4.29
C MET A 102 -5.05 -11.97 -3.95
N THR A 103 -4.49 -10.76 -4.02
CA THR A 103 -3.11 -10.52 -3.61
C THR A 103 -2.91 -10.73 -2.12
N LEU A 104 -3.76 -10.11 -1.27
CA LEU A 104 -3.67 -10.29 0.18
C LEU A 104 -3.84 -11.76 0.56
N LEU A 105 -4.79 -12.46 -0.09
CA LEU A 105 -5.00 -13.89 0.11
C LEU A 105 -3.77 -14.72 -0.29
N SER A 106 -3.17 -14.44 -1.45
CA SER A 106 -1.95 -15.14 -1.89
C SER A 106 -0.77 -14.90 -0.94
N GLY A 107 -0.64 -13.68 -0.41
CA GLY A 107 0.35 -13.36 0.60
C GLY A 107 0.10 -14.12 1.90
N PHE A 108 -1.17 -14.29 2.30
CA PHE A 108 -1.53 -15.02 3.50
C PHE A 108 -1.11 -16.49 3.37
N PHE A 109 -1.45 -17.14 2.26
CA PHE A 109 -1.02 -18.50 1.99
C PHE A 109 0.51 -18.64 1.92
N LEU A 110 1.19 -17.68 1.30
CA LEU A 110 2.65 -17.66 1.25
C LEU A 110 3.26 -17.60 2.67
N LEU A 111 2.73 -16.75 3.55
CA LEU A 111 3.17 -16.65 4.93
C LEU A 111 2.96 -17.97 5.69
N GLN A 112 1.81 -18.61 5.52
CA GLN A 112 1.54 -19.93 6.14
C GLN A 112 2.49 -21.01 5.63
N ILE A 113 2.81 -21.01 4.33
CA ILE A 113 3.79 -21.94 3.76
C ILE A 113 5.18 -21.71 4.35
N ILE A 114 5.61 -20.45 4.50
CA ILE A 114 6.92 -20.12 5.11
C ILE A 114 6.98 -20.63 6.55
N VAL A 115 5.93 -20.38 7.35
CA VAL A 115 5.83 -20.85 8.74
C VAL A 115 5.90 -22.37 8.80
N LEU A 116 5.15 -23.08 7.95
CA LEU A 116 5.14 -24.53 7.90
C LEU A 116 6.51 -25.10 7.52
N VAL A 117 7.13 -24.58 6.45
CA VAL A 117 8.45 -25.03 5.98
C VAL A 117 9.52 -24.77 7.01
N THR A 118 9.51 -23.59 7.65
CA THR A 118 10.49 -23.23 8.69
C THR A 118 10.33 -24.15 9.90
N THR A 119 9.10 -24.43 10.34
CA THR A 119 8.84 -25.31 11.49
C THR A 119 9.28 -26.74 11.20
N LEU A 120 8.90 -27.30 10.05
CA LEU A 120 9.34 -28.63 9.65
C LEU A 120 10.86 -28.72 9.53
N SER A 121 11.50 -27.70 8.96
CA SER A 121 12.96 -27.63 8.84
C SER A 121 13.65 -27.61 10.20
N LEU A 122 13.11 -26.87 11.17
CA LEU A 122 13.64 -26.83 12.54
C LEU A 122 13.46 -28.18 13.24
N ASN A 123 12.29 -28.82 13.13
CA ASN A 123 12.03 -30.13 13.71
C ASN A 123 12.99 -31.20 13.16
N ILE A 124 13.24 -31.19 11.85
CA ILE A 124 14.20 -32.08 11.21
C ILE A 124 15.62 -31.79 11.70
N LEU A 125 16.01 -30.51 11.77
CA LEU A 125 17.36 -30.11 12.18
C LEU A 125 17.66 -30.47 13.63
N ILE A 126 16.71 -30.27 14.54
CA ILE A 126 16.84 -30.63 15.96
C ILE A 126 16.97 -32.14 16.11
N PHE A 127 16.12 -32.92 15.42
CA PHE A 127 16.19 -34.38 15.45
C PHE A 127 17.52 -34.91 14.90
N PHE A 128 17.97 -34.35 13.77
CA PHE A 128 19.24 -34.71 13.15
C PHE A 128 20.43 -34.32 14.04
N GLY A 129 20.40 -33.15 14.70
CA GLY A 129 21.43 -32.72 15.63
C GLY A 129 21.54 -33.60 16.89
N ALA A 130 20.43 -34.19 17.35
CA ALA A 130 20.41 -35.07 18.50
C ALA A 130 20.85 -36.51 18.18
N ASN A 131 20.43 -37.06 17.03
CA ASN A 131 20.60 -38.48 16.71
C ASN A 131 21.66 -38.75 15.62
N PHE A 132 22.18 -37.70 14.98
CA PHE A 132 23.09 -37.75 13.81
C PHE A 132 22.65 -38.74 12.71
N SER A 133 21.35 -39.04 12.67
CA SER A 133 20.74 -40.03 11.79
C SER A 133 19.26 -39.71 11.61
N PHE A 134 18.70 -40.14 10.48
CA PHE A 134 17.26 -40.02 10.20
C PHE A 134 16.45 -41.25 10.66
N ASN A 135 17.14 -42.27 11.18
CA ASN A 135 16.50 -43.48 11.70
C ASN A 135 15.78 -43.16 13.01
N GLY A 136 14.45 -43.32 13.02
CA GLY A 136 13.60 -42.97 14.16
C GLY A 136 12.76 -41.70 13.96
N LEU A 137 12.85 -41.04 12.79
CA LEU A 137 11.93 -39.96 12.42
C LEU A 137 10.50 -40.48 12.38
N THR A 138 9.75 -40.16 13.43
CA THR A 138 8.32 -40.47 13.53
C THR A 138 7.51 -39.26 13.09
N SER A 139 6.35 -39.49 12.47
CA SER A 139 5.41 -38.41 12.11
C SER A 139 5.06 -37.52 13.30
N ALA A 140 4.98 -38.09 14.51
CA ALA A 140 4.75 -37.35 15.76
C ALA A 140 5.79 -36.24 16.02
N ILE A 141 7.08 -36.49 15.71
CA ILE A 141 8.16 -35.51 15.91
C ILE A 141 8.10 -34.43 14.83
N LEU A 142 7.77 -34.81 13.59
CA LEU A 142 7.63 -33.86 12.49
C LEU A 142 6.47 -32.89 12.72
N TRP A 143 5.33 -33.39 13.19
CA TRP A 143 4.13 -32.60 13.46
C TRP A 143 4.13 -31.90 14.82
N ASN A 144 5.16 -32.12 15.64
CA ASN A 144 5.29 -31.47 16.93
C ASN A 144 5.32 -29.94 16.77
N ASP A 145 4.52 -29.24 17.56
CA ASP A 145 4.36 -27.78 17.57
C ASP A 145 3.92 -27.10 16.26
N VAL A 146 3.69 -27.87 15.18
CA VAL A 146 3.28 -27.32 13.87
C VAL A 146 1.95 -26.58 13.97
N ALA A 147 0.97 -27.14 14.68
CA ALA A 147 -0.34 -26.50 14.86
C ALA A 147 -0.23 -25.17 15.62
N LEU A 148 0.66 -25.12 16.60
CA LEU A 148 0.92 -23.95 17.44
C LEU A 148 1.56 -22.84 16.59
N HIS A 149 2.62 -23.16 15.85
CA HIS A 149 3.30 -22.22 14.97
C HIS A 149 2.43 -21.72 13.82
N LEU A 150 1.56 -22.56 13.26
CA LEU A 150 0.53 -22.13 12.30
C LEU A 150 -0.44 -21.12 12.92
N GLY A 151 -0.80 -21.30 14.19
CA GLY A 151 -1.57 -20.32 14.96
C GLY A 151 -0.84 -18.97 15.08
N TYR A 152 0.46 -18.98 15.34
CA TYR A 152 1.28 -17.76 15.33
C TYR A 152 1.33 -17.11 13.95
N GLY A 153 1.47 -17.92 12.89
CA GLY A 153 1.39 -17.46 11.51
C GLY A 153 0.06 -16.78 11.20
N LEU A 154 -1.06 -17.29 11.72
CA LEU A 154 -2.37 -16.67 11.58
C LEU A 154 -2.44 -15.29 12.26
N LEU A 155 -1.92 -15.16 13.49
CA LEU A 155 -1.87 -13.88 14.21
C LEU A 155 -0.97 -12.87 13.51
N LEU A 156 0.25 -13.26 13.14
CA LEU A 156 1.19 -12.43 12.39
C LEU A 156 0.62 -12.00 11.05
N GLY A 157 0.00 -12.94 10.32
CA GLY A 157 -0.67 -12.67 9.05
C GLY A 157 -1.78 -11.65 9.24
N SER A 158 -2.69 -11.86 10.20
CA SER A 158 -3.78 -10.93 10.50
C SER A 158 -3.26 -9.51 10.80
N PHE A 159 -2.24 -9.40 11.66
CA PHE A 159 -1.60 -8.13 11.98
C PHE A 159 -0.99 -7.45 10.75
N CYS A 160 -0.22 -8.19 9.95
CA CYS A 160 0.42 -7.69 8.74
C CYS A 160 -0.61 -7.22 7.71
N PHE A 161 -1.66 -8.01 7.44
CA PHE A 161 -2.69 -7.64 6.47
C PHE A 161 -3.57 -6.49 6.96
N ARG A 162 -3.87 -6.43 8.26
CA ARG A 162 -4.59 -5.30 8.86
C ARG A 162 -3.79 -4.01 8.72
N TYR A 163 -2.49 -4.05 9.02
CA TYR A 163 -1.59 -2.92 8.84
C TYR A 163 -1.58 -2.46 7.37
N LEU A 164 -1.47 -3.40 6.42
CA LEU A 164 -1.47 -3.07 5.00
C LEU A 164 -2.78 -2.47 4.51
N TYR A 165 -3.89 -3.01 4.97
CA TYR A 165 -5.21 -2.53 4.63
C TYR A 165 -5.43 -1.10 5.14
N LEU A 166 -5.09 -0.84 6.42
CA LEU A 166 -5.18 0.52 6.97
C LEU A 166 -4.31 1.48 6.17
N ARG A 167 -3.06 1.10 5.89
CA ARG A 167 -2.12 1.94 5.16
C ARG A 167 -2.63 2.33 3.76
N GLU A 168 -3.23 1.39 3.04
CA GLU A 168 -3.86 1.67 1.75
C GLU A 168 -5.00 2.69 1.90
N GLN A 169 -5.82 2.59 2.96
CA GLN A 169 -6.87 3.57 3.23
C GLN A 169 -6.31 4.96 3.51
N TRP A 170 -5.28 5.07 4.38
CA TRP A 170 -4.61 6.34 4.69
C TRP A 170 -4.05 7.01 3.42
N PHE A 171 -3.42 6.23 2.54
CA PHE A 171 -2.86 6.76 1.29
C PHE A 171 -3.94 7.24 0.32
N ARG A 172 -5.06 6.51 0.21
CA ARG A 172 -6.20 6.94 -0.61
C ARG A 172 -6.79 8.26 -0.13
N GLN A 173 -6.92 8.43 1.18
CA GLN A 173 -7.41 9.69 1.77
C GLN A 173 -6.45 10.84 1.42
N GLN A 174 -5.15 10.67 1.64
CA GLN A 174 -4.16 11.71 1.34
C GLN A 174 -4.15 12.11 -0.14
N ASN A 175 -4.20 11.15 -1.07
CA ASN A 175 -4.26 11.47 -2.50
C ASN A 175 -5.55 12.19 -2.88
N SER A 176 -6.69 11.81 -2.29
CA SER A 176 -7.97 12.49 -2.54
C SER A 176 -7.93 13.95 -2.05
N GLU A 177 -7.37 14.20 -0.87
CA GLU A 177 -7.18 15.55 -0.36
C GLU A 177 -6.22 16.38 -1.21
N LEU A 178 -5.11 15.78 -1.64
CA LEU A 178 -4.12 16.45 -2.47
C LEU A 178 -4.72 16.83 -3.83
N ASN A 179 -5.44 15.90 -4.46
CA ASN A 179 -6.14 16.15 -5.73
C ASN A 179 -7.24 17.22 -5.57
N ALA A 180 -8.01 17.19 -4.47
CA ALA A 180 -8.99 18.22 -4.17
C ALA A 180 -8.35 19.60 -3.94
N ARG A 181 -7.21 19.66 -3.23
CA ARG A 181 -6.43 20.90 -3.05
C ARG A 181 -5.86 21.41 -4.37
N VAL A 182 -5.35 20.54 -5.23
CA VAL A 182 -4.86 20.88 -6.57
C VAL A 182 -6.01 21.42 -7.43
N GLN A 183 -7.17 20.75 -7.45
CA GLN A 183 -8.36 21.24 -8.15
C GLN A 183 -8.85 22.59 -7.60
N ALA A 184 -8.84 22.79 -6.27
CA ALA A 184 -9.20 24.07 -5.66
C ALA A 184 -8.19 25.18 -6.01
N MET A 185 -6.89 24.85 -6.11
CA MET A 185 -5.85 25.78 -6.57
C MET A 185 -6.00 26.10 -8.06
N GLN A 186 -6.31 25.11 -8.90
CA GLN A 186 -6.58 25.31 -10.33
C GLN A 186 -7.88 26.10 -10.58
N ALA A 187 -8.92 25.87 -9.78
CA ALA A 187 -10.18 26.62 -9.86
C ALA A 187 -9.99 28.12 -9.55
N ARG A 188 -9.00 28.49 -8.73
CA ARG A 188 -8.66 29.89 -8.44
C ARG A 188 -7.98 30.64 -9.59
N ILE A 189 -7.44 29.95 -10.59
CA ILE A 189 -6.79 30.57 -11.77
C ILE A 189 -7.82 30.98 -12.86
N HIS A 190 -9.12 30.77 -12.60
CA HIS A 190 -10.27 31.43 -13.23
C HIS A 190 -10.34 31.46 -14.78
N PRO A 191 -11.17 30.59 -15.40
CA PRO A 191 -11.69 30.86 -16.75
C PRO A 191 -12.49 32.19 -16.82
N HIS A 192 -13.12 32.62 -15.71
CA HIS A 192 -13.94 33.83 -15.66
C HIS A 192 -13.14 35.12 -15.90
N PHE A 193 -11.87 35.20 -15.48
CA PHE A 193 -11.05 36.38 -15.75
C PHE A 193 -10.79 36.53 -17.26
N LEU A 194 -10.52 35.39 -17.93
CA LEU A 194 -10.29 35.32 -19.36
C LEU A 194 -11.58 35.65 -20.13
N PHE A 195 -12.71 35.05 -19.76
CA PHE A 195 -14.02 35.35 -20.34
C PHE A 195 -14.44 36.81 -20.13
N ASN A 196 -14.24 37.39 -18.94
CA ASN A 196 -14.56 38.79 -18.68
C ASN A 196 -13.65 39.75 -19.44
N SER A 197 -12.37 39.40 -19.58
CA SER A 197 -11.43 40.21 -20.34
C SER A 197 -11.78 40.18 -21.83
N LEU A 198 -12.13 39.02 -22.38
CA LEU A 198 -12.59 38.87 -23.77
C LEU A 198 -13.92 39.60 -24.01
N ASN A 199 -14.90 39.47 -23.11
CA ASN A 199 -16.17 40.17 -23.23
C ASN A 199 -15.98 41.69 -23.18
N ASN A 200 -15.10 42.20 -22.32
CA ASN A 200 -14.75 43.62 -22.31
C ASN A 200 -14.12 44.06 -23.64
N VAL A 201 -13.19 43.27 -24.19
CA VAL A 201 -12.60 43.54 -25.52
C VAL A 201 -13.70 43.56 -26.59
N ILE A 202 -14.61 42.59 -26.60
CA ILE A 202 -15.71 42.52 -27.58
C ILE A 202 -16.60 43.77 -27.51
N CYS A 203 -16.92 44.26 -26.30
CA CYS A 203 -17.64 45.51 -26.12
C CYS A 203 -16.84 46.73 -26.58
N LEU A 204 -15.52 46.75 -26.34
CA LEU A 204 -14.65 47.85 -26.78
C LEU A 204 -14.49 47.89 -28.30
N ILE A 205 -14.49 46.77 -29.02
CA ILE A 205 -14.38 46.75 -30.50
C ILE A 205 -15.47 47.60 -31.16
N ALA A 206 -16.68 47.63 -30.58
CA ALA A 206 -17.80 48.41 -31.13
C ALA A 206 -17.77 49.91 -30.77
N ILE A 207 -17.02 50.30 -29.74
CA ILE A 207 -17.01 51.68 -29.19
C ILE A 207 -15.69 52.40 -29.53
N ASP A 208 -14.57 51.71 -29.37
CA ASP A 208 -13.20 52.22 -29.51
C ASP A 208 -12.25 51.06 -29.90
N PRO A 209 -12.06 50.83 -31.22
CA PRO A 209 -11.29 49.69 -31.72
C PRO A 209 -9.80 49.77 -31.38
N ASP A 210 -9.20 50.98 -31.34
CA ASP A 210 -7.79 51.17 -31.02
C ASP A 210 -7.49 50.76 -29.56
N LYS A 211 -8.41 51.08 -28.65
CA LYS A 211 -8.31 50.69 -27.24
C LYS A 211 -8.57 49.20 -27.02
N ALA A 212 -9.44 48.57 -27.83
CA ALA A 212 -9.65 47.13 -27.81
C ALA A 212 -8.37 46.36 -28.23
N GLU A 213 -7.68 46.85 -29.25
CA GLU A 213 -6.41 46.27 -29.72
C GLU A 213 -5.33 46.34 -28.65
N GLN A 214 -5.17 47.49 -27.98
CA GLN A 214 -4.23 47.62 -26.87
C GLN A 214 -4.54 46.68 -25.70
N MET A 215 -5.83 46.50 -25.38
CA MET A 215 -6.26 45.58 -24.34
C MET A 215 -5.97 44.11 -24.70
N LEU A 216 -6.16 43.71 -25.97
CA LEU A 216 -5.78 42.39 -26.49
C LEU A 216 -4.27 42.16 -26.43
N LEU A 217 -3.47 43.15 -26.81
CA LEU A 217 -2.01 43.07 -26.74
C LEU A 217 -1.51 42.92 -25.30
N ASN A 218 -2.11 43.64 -24.35
CA ASN A 218 -1.79 43.51 -22.93
C ASN A 218 -2.21 42.14 -22.38
N LEU A 219 -3.38 41.62 -22.76
CA LEU A 219 -3.83 40.29 -22.39
C LEU A 219 -2.85 39.21 -22.90
N SER A 220 -2.44 39.30 -24.17
CA SER A 220 -1.45 38.41 -24.80
C SER A 220 -0.09 38.42 -24.08
N ARG A 221 0.40 39.61 -23.69
CA ARG A 221 1.64 39.75 -22.89
C ARG A 221 1.52 39.12 -21.51
N LEU A 222 0.36 39.25 -20.86
CA LEU A 222 0.10 38.70 -19.54
C LEU A 222 0.06 37.16 -19.58
N PHE A 223 -0.57 36.58 -20.60
CA PHE A 223 -0.54 35.12 -20.85
C PHE A 223 0.86 34.62 -21.16
N ARG A 224 1.64 35.33 -21.97
CA ARG A 224 3.04 34.98 -22.27
C ARG A 224 3.96 35.01 -21.03
N ALA A 225 3.61 35.76 -19.99
CA ALA A 225 4.40 35.84 -18.76
C ALA A 225 3.94 34.83 -17.68
N SER A 226 2.73 34.28 -17.83
CA SER A 226 2.11 33.35 -16.87
C SER A 226 2.19 31.88 -17.30
N PHE A 227 2.61 31.63 -18.55
CA PHE A 227 2.87 30.32 -19.16
C PHE A 227 4.27 30.33 -19.78
#